data_AF-V4RFZ5-F1
#
_entry.id   AF-V4RFZ5-F1
#
_cell.length_a   1.000
_cell.length_b   1.000
_cell.length_c   1.000
_cell.angle_alpha   90.00
_cell.angle_beta   90.00
_cell.angle_gamma   90.00
#
_symmetry.space_group_name_H-M   'P 1'
#
loop_
_entity.id
_entity.type
_entity.pdbx_description
1 polymer ?
#
loop_
_entity_poly.entity_id
_entity_poly.type
_entity_poly.pdbx_seq_one_letter_code
_entity_poly.pdbx_strand_id
1 'polypeptide(L)'
;MSLIAYPIASDAYDMLAFLKAGPKEPWPQRAVREKEAEARAEARVTFVTQAVGPLYESRDEALNAYKGLVVDDRKDHAFTPAAEDRFCTLVCRPRDALRGKPKAIKPVFSEGERWPKAKAPIATVWQLSLSYWKIMTVAQVKAAGLTPVGQARHLRKKANGKDLTPEEIAALSQSPLLAARPQKALDFGLFDFPLPENPAIIIADE
;
A
#
# COMPACT_ATOMS: atom_id res chain seq x y z
N MET A 1 -5.82 -17.57 -18.69
CA MET A 1 -5.27 -17.30 -17.35
C MET A 1 -5.99 -16.08 -16.81
N SER A 2 -6.94 -16.28 -15.89
CA SER A 2 -7.60 -15.17 -15.18
C SER A 2 -6.63 -14.59 -14.14
N LEU A 3 -6.46 -13.27 -14.15
CA LEU A 3 -5.61 -12.56 -13.20
C LEU A 3 -6.40 -12.18 -11.94
N ILE A 4 -5.73 -12.12 -10.80
CA ILE A 4 -6.35 -11.73 -9.53
C ILE A 4 -6.76 -10.25 -9.61
N ALA A 5 -8.02 -9.95 -9.34
CA ALA A 5 -8.54 -8.59 -9.29
C ALA A 5 -8.56 -8.12 -7.83
N TYR A 6 -7.57 -7.34 -7.44
CA TYR A 6 -7.42 -6.91 -6.05
C TYR A 6 -8.40 -5.78 -5.73
N PRO A 7 -9.03 -5.80 -4.54
CA PRO A 7 -9.93 -4.74 -4.11
C PRO A 7 -9.17 -3.45 -3.83
N ILE A 8 -9.85 -2.33 -4.00
CA ILE A 8 -9.36 -1.00 -3.69
C ILE A 8 -10.01 -0.53 -2.39
N ALA A 9 -9.21 -0.15 -1.40
CA ALA A 9 -9.68 0.26 -0.08
C ALA A 9 -8.73 1.27 0.59
N SER A 10 -9.24 2.05 1.53
CA SER A 10 -8.45 2.92 2.41
C SER A 10 -7.69 2.13 3.47
N ASP A 11 -8.37 1.15 4.07
CA ASP A 11 -7.82 0.32 5.14
C ASP A 11 -8.24 -1.15 5.02
N ALA A 12 -7.43 -2.02 5.63
CA ALA A 12 -7.60 -3.45 5.56
C ALA A 12 -8.71 -3.97 6.50
N TYR A 13 -9.01 -3.25 7.60
CA TYR A 13 -10.13 -3.58 8.49
C TYR A 13 -11.48 -3.29 7.84
N ASP A 14 -11.60 -2.17 7.14
CA ASP A 14 -12.80 -1.83 6.36
C ASP A 14 -13.07 -2.92 5.32
N MET A 15 -12.03 -3.30 4.58
CA MET A 15 -12.09 -4.37 3.58
C MET A 15 -12.54 -5.71 4.20
N LEU A 16 -11.99 -6.09 5.37
CA LEU A 16 -12.41 -7.30 6.08
C LEU A 16 -13.88 -7.23 6.52
N ALA A 17 -14.35 -6.07 6.98
CA ALA A 17 -15.73 -5.87 7.35
C ALA A 17 -16.67 -6.03 6.15
N PHE A 18 -16.31 -5.47 4.98
CA PHE A 18 -17.05 -5.65 3.73
C PHE A 18 -17.10 -7.11 3.29
N LEU A 19 -15.99 -7.85 3.36
CA LEU A 19 -15.97 -9.27 3.03
C LEU A 19 -16.89 -10.10 3.93
N LYS A 20 -16.91 -9.81 5.23
CA LYS A 20 -17.76 -10.51 6.20
C LYS A 20 -19.24 -10.14 6.07
N ALA A 21 -19.55 -8.91 5.66
CA ALA A 21 -20.92 -8.45 5.45
C ALA A 21 -21.62 -9.09 4.22
N GLY A 22 -20.86 -9.84 3.40
CA GLY A 22 -21.33 -10.43 2.16
C GLY A 22 -21.47 -9.40 1.03
N PRO A 23 -21.82 -9.83 -0.19
CA PRO A 23 -22.03 -8.93 -1.32
C PRO A 23 -23.27 -8.07 -1.10
N LYS A 24 -23.09 -6.94 -0.41
CA LYS A 24 -24.01 -5.81 -0.44
C LYS A 24 -23.42 -4.74 -1.33
N GLU A 25 -24.24 -4.19 -2.21
CA GLU A 25 -23.86 -2.99 -2.95
C GLU A 25 -23.61 -1.83 -1.96
N PRO A 26 -22.56 -1.03 -2.17
CA PRO A 26 -21.56 -1.10 -3.23
C PRO A 26 -20.40 -2.04 -2.89
N TRP A 27 -20.10 -2.99 -3.79
CA TRP A 27 -18.90 -3.82 -3.69
C TRP A 27 -17.64 -2.98 -3.93
N PRO A 28 -16.53 -3.19 -3.19
CA PRO A 28 -15.31 -2.44 -3.44
C PRO A 28 -14.85 -2.63 -4.87
N GLN A 29 -14.54 -1.52 -5.54
CA GLN A 29 -13.97 -1.55 -6.88
C GLN A 29 -12.69 -2.41 -6.84
N ARG A 30 -12.52 -3.25 -7.85
CA ARG A 30 -11.36 -4.13 -7.99
C ARG A 30 -10.49 -3.69 -9.14
N ALA A 31 -9.22 -4.04 -9.15
CA ALA A 31 -8.33 -3.76 -10.27
C ALA A 31 -7.21 -4.79 -10.35
N VAL A 32 -6.81 -5.14 -11.57
CA VAL A 32 -5.69 -6.05 -11.79
C VAL A 32 -4.37 -5.28 -11.79
N ARG A 33 -4.37 -4.07 -12.35
CA ARG A 33 -3.19 -3.22 -12.50
C ARG A 33 -3.32 -1.91 -11.73
N GLU A 34 -2.18 -1.35 -11.33
CA GLU A 34 -2.09 -0.08 -10.63
C GLU A 34 -2.81 1.05 -11.38
N LYS A 35 -2.56 1.20 -12.69
CA LYS A 35 -3.21 2.25 -13.51
C LYS A 35 -4.74 2.13 -13.54
N GLU A 36 -5.27 0.91 -13.50
CA GLU A 36 -6.73 0.68 -13.43
C GLU A 36 -7.26 1.02 -12.05
N ALA A 37 -6.50 0.71 -10.99
CA ALA A 37 -6.84 1.06 -9.62
C ALA A 37 -6.86 2.58 -9.42
N GLU A 38 -5.85 3.29 -9.92
CA GLU A 38 -5.79 4.76 -9.87
C GLU A 38 -6.96 5.40 -10.64
N ALA A 39 -7.31 4.85 -11.81
CA ALA A 39 -8.41 5.37 -12.61
C ALA A 39 -9.79 5.15 -11.94
N ARG A 40 -9.98 4.02 -11.26
CA ARG A 40 -11.24 3.69 -10.57
C ARG A 40 -11.40 4.48 -9.26
N ALA A 41 -10.32 4.63 -8.50
CA ALA A 41 -10.31 5.33 -7.22
C ALA A 41 -10.10 6.85 -7.33
N GLU A 42 -9.78 7.36 -8.53
CA GLU A 42 -9.40 8.76 -8.80
C GLU A 42 -8.28 9.29 -7.87
N ALA A 43 -7.47 8.39 -7.32
CA ALA A 43 -6.47 8.66 -6.30
C ALA A 43 -5.19 7.86 -6.56
N ARG A 44 -4.07 8.28 -5.95
CA ARG A 44 -2.87 7.44 -5.94
C ARG A 44 -3.14 6.21 -5.09
N VAL A 45 -2.77 5.05 -5.62
CA VAL A 45 -2.87 3.80 -4.90
C VAL A 45 -1.49 3.17 -4.72
N THR A 46 -1.36 2.30 -3.73
CA THR A 46 -0.17 1.48 -3.52
C THR A 46 -0.59 0.05 -3.21
N PHE A 47 0.13 -0.94 -3.74
CA PHE A 47 -0.17 -2.33 -3.46
C PHE A 47 0.35 -2.71 -2.07
N VAL A 48 -0.55 -3.16 -1.19
CA VAL A 48 -0.21 -3.51 0.19
C VAL A 48 -0.67 -4.92 0.50
N THR A 49 0.15 -5.67 1.22
CA THR A 49 -0.23 -6.93 1.86
C THR A 49 -0.14 -6.76 3.37
N GLN A 50 -1.28 -6.81 4.05
CA GLN A 50 -1.40 -6.51 5.48
C GLN A 50 -2.04 -7.67 6.21
N ALA A 51 -1.52 -8.00 7.39
CA ALA A 51 -2.17 -8.97 8.26
C ALA A 51 -3.23 -8.29 9.14
N VAL A 52 -4.41 -8.90 9.22
CA VAL A 52 -5.61 -8.31 9.79
C VAL A 52 -6.36 -9.35 10.62
N GLY A 53 -7.07 -8.87 11.64
CA GLY A 53 -7.94 -9.69 12.47
C GLY A 53 -7.20 -10.42 13.60
N PRO A 54 -7.94 -11.22 14.37
CA PRO A 54 -7.42 -11.93 15.53
C PRO A 54 -6.36 -12.98 15.16
N LEU A 55 -5.52 -13.29 16.15
CA LEU A 55 -4.51 -14.34 16.09
C LEU A 55 -5.14 -15.65 16.59
N TYR A 56 -4.94 -16.73 15.85
CA TYR A 56 -5.40 -18.07 16.22
C TYR A 56 -4.22 -18.97 16.54
N GLU A 57 -4.37 -19.89 17.49
CA GLU A 57 -3.30 -20.82 17.85
C GLU A 57 -3.22 -21.97 16.84
N SER A 58 -4.36 -22.44 16.36
CA SER A 58 -4.42 -23.47 15.32
C SER A 58 -4.73 -22.89 13.94
N ARG A 59 -4.16 -23.50 12.89
CA ARG A 59 -4.59 -23.27 11.49
C ARG A 59 -6.08 -23.53 11.39
N ASP A 60 -6.57 -24.49 12.18
CA ASP A 60 -7.89 -25.00 11.97
C ASP A 60 -9.00 -24.07 12.43
N GLU A 61 -8.76 -23.41 13.55
CA GLU A 61 -9.62 -22.35 14.08
C GLU A 61 -9.66 -21.15 13.14
N ALA A 62 -8.50 -20.78 12.58
CA ALA A 62 -8.41 -19.68 11.64
C ALA A 62 -9.21 -19.95 10.35
N LEU A 63 -9.11 -21.15 9.79
CA LEU A 63 -9.88 -21.57 8.62
C LEU A 63 -11.39 -21.57 8.90
N ASN A 64 -11.81 -22.04 10.08
CA ASN A 64 -13.22 -22.02 10.47
C ASN A 64 -13.76 -20.59 10.59
N ALA A 65 -12.96 -19.67 11.13
CA ALA A 65 -13.35 -18.26 11.28
C ALA A 65 -13.45 -17.48 9.95
N TYR A 66 -12.73 -17.92 8.92
CA TYR A 66 -12.70 -17.30 7.60
C TYR A 66 -13.22 -18.22 6.49
N LYS A 67 -14.18 -19.09 6.83
CA LYS A 67 -14.80 -20.03 5.91
C LYS A 67 -15.36 -19.30 4.67
N GLY A 68 -14.98 -19.77 3.47
CA GLY A 68 -15.41 -19.18 2.20
C GLY A 68 -14.58 -17.99 1.70
N LEU A 69 -13.56 -17.56 2.44
CA LEU A 69 -12.65 -16.47 2.02
C LEU A 69 -11.24 -16.94 1.69
N VAL A 70 -10.77 -18.00 2.33
CA VAL A 70 -9.40 -18.52 2.19
C VAL A 70 -9.43 -19.92 1.60
N VAL A 71 -8.37 -20.31 0.87
CA VAL A 71 -8.17 -21.67 0.40
C VAL A 71 -8.17 -22.64 1.60
N ASP A 72 -9.12 -23.58 1.58
CA ASP A 72 -9.22 -24.69 2.51
C ASP A 72 -8.99 -26.00 1.75
N ASP A 73 -7.95 -26.74 2.16
CA ASP A 73 -7.54 -28.00 1.53
C ASP A 73 -8.01 -29.23 2.35
N ARG A 74 -8.82 -29.03 3.40
CA ARG A 74 -9.30 -30.15 4.21
C ARG A 74 -10.25 -31.04 3.40
N LYS A 75 -10.13 -32.36 3.60
CA LYS A 75 -10.95 -33.37 2.89
C LYS A 75 -12.46 -33.15 3.04
N ASP A 76 -12.91 -32.64 4.19
CA ASP A 76 -14.34 -32.45 4.48
C ASP A 76 -14.88 -31.05 4.13
N HIS A 77 -13.97 -30.09 3.90
CA HIS A 77 -14.30 -28.68 3.68
C HIS A 77 -13.45 -28.04 2.58
N ALA A 78 -13.17 -28.78 1.51
CA ALA A 78 -12.39 -28.28 0.40
C ALA A 78 -13.06 -27.04 -0.23
N PHE A 79 -12.41 -25.90 -0.12
CA PHE A 79 -12.87 -24.65 -0.70
C PHE A 79 -11.69 -23.96 -1.38
N THR A 80 -11.78 -23.78 -2.69
CA THR A 80 -10.82 -22.99 -3.45
C THR A 80 -11.55 -21.81 -4.07
N PRO A 81 -11.23 -20.56 -3.67
CA PRO A 81 -11.82 -19.39 -4.29
C PRO A 81 -11.48 -19.33 -5.78
N ALA A 82 -12.38 -18.71 -6.54
CA ALA A 82 -12.15 -18.38 -7.95
C ALA A 82 -10.81 -17.64 -8.09
N ALA A 83 -10.10 -17.84 -9.19
CA ALA A 83 -8.77 -17.27 -9.39
C ALA A 83 -8.75 -15.73 -9.24
N GLU A 84 -9.87 -15.06 -9.51
CA GLU A 84 -10.02 -13.60 -9.34
C GLU A 84 -10.13 -13.16 -7.88
N ASP A 85 -10.58 -14.05 -6.99
CA ASP A 85 -10.85 -13.80 -5.56
C ASP A 85 -9.71 -14.25 -4.62
N ARG A 86 -8.57 -14.69 -5.17
CA ARG A 86 -7.41 -15.18 -4.39
C ARG A 86 -6.54 -14.07 -3.84
N PHE A 87 -7.14 -13.10 -3.17
CA PHE A 87 -6.43 -12.00 -2.49
C PHE A 87 -6.34 -12.17 -0.96
N CYS A 88 -7.04 -13.16 -0.40
CA CYS A 88 -7.00 -13.54 1.02
C CYS A 88 -6.13 -14.78 1.22
N THR A 89 -5.17 -14.73 2.15
CA THR A 89 -4.30 -15.87 2.49
C THR A 89 -4.13 -15.98 3.99
N LEU A 90 -4.00 -17.21 4.52
CA LEU A 90 -3.63 -17.42 5.92
C LEU A 90 -2.12 -17.55 6.04
N VAL A 91 -1.52 -16.79 6.97
CA VAL A 91 -0.09 -16.76 7.20
C VAL A 91 0.22 -17.20 8.63
N CYS A 92 1.17 -18.10 8.78
CA CYS A 92 1.72 -18.52 10.06
C CYS A 92 2.82 -17.53 10.50
N ARG A 93 2.71 -16.99 11.71
CA ARG A 93 3.63 -16.02 12.29
C ARG A 93 4.07 -16.46 13.68
N PRO A 94 5.30 -16.13 14.11
CA PRO A 94 5.67 -16.29 15.51
C PRO A 94 4.83 -15.35 16.39
N ARG A 95 4.24 -15.88 17.48
CA ARG A 95 3.40 -15.14 18.44
C ARG A 95 4.18 -13.97 19.04
N ASP A 96 5.39 -14.29 19.49
CA ASP A 96 6.36 -13.35 20.01
C ASP A 96 7.55 -13.33 19.05
N ALA A 97 7.41 -12.54 17.97
CA ALA A 97 8.56 -12.16 17.18
C ALA A 97 9.48 -11.30 18.06
N LEU A 98 10.32 -11.93 18.88
CA LEU A 98 11.42 -11.26 19.54
C LEU A 98 12.27 -10.63 18.43
N ARG A 99 12.04 -9.34 18.17
CA ARG A 99 12.86 -8.48 17.30
C ARG A 99 14.21 -8.25 17.98
N GLY A 100 14.95 -9.33 18.20
CA GLY A 100 16.33 -9.31 18.62
C GLY A 100 17.19 -9.69 17.43
N LYS A 101 18.34 -9.02 17.29
CA LYS A 101 19.39 -9.51 16.39
C LYS A 101 19.73 -10.95 16.81
N PRO A 102 19.86 -11.89 15.86
CA PRO A 102 20.26 -13.25 16.19
C PRO A 102 21.57 -13.18 16.97
N LYS A 103 21.56 -13.66 18.21
CA LYS A 103 22.78 -13.70 19.03
C LYS A 103 23.67 -14.79 18.45
N ALA A 104 24.94 -14.46 18.22
CA ALA A 104 25.93 -15.45 17.82
C ALA A 104 25.97 -16.59 18.86
N ILE A 105 25.74 -17.81 18.39
CA ILE A 105 25.79 -19.01 19.23
C ILE A 105 27.26 -19.38 19.40
N LYS A 106 27.74 -19.41 20.64
CA LYS A 106 29.10 -19.88 20.94
C LYS A 106 29.09 -21.41 20.98
N PRO A 107 30.03 -22.09 20.31
CA PRO A 107 30.17 -23.53 20.46
C PRO A 107 30.54 -23.85 21.90
N VAL A 108 29.92 -24.89 22.44
CA VAL A 108 30.29 -25.46 23.73
C VAL A 108 31.04 -26.74 23.40
N PHE A 109 32.16 -27.01 24.08
CA PHE A 109 32.95 -28.23 23.91
C PHE A 109 32.93 -29.03 25.22
N SER A 110 31.73 -29.31 25.72
CA SER A 110 31.52 -30.10 26.93
C SER A 110 30.53 -31.22 26.64
N GLU A 111 30.73 -32.39 27.27
CA GLU A 111 29.84 -33.55 27.17
C GLU A 111 29.70 -34.13 25.73
N GLY A 112 30.68 -33.92 24.86
CA GLY A 112 30.67 -34.43 23.49
C GLY A 112 29.74 -33.69 22.52
N GLU A 113 29.00 -32.68 23.01
CA GLU A 113 28.21 -31.78 22.18
C GLU A 113 29.06 -30.59 21.75
N ARG A 114 29.00 -30.22 20.46
CA ARG A 114 29.73 -29.06 19.88
C ARG A 114 28.90 -27.78 19.86
N TRP A 115 27.58 -27.91 19.95
CA TRP A 115 26.62 -26.82 19.86
C TRP A 115 25.72 -26.86 21.09
N PRO A 116 25.34 -25.70 21.66
CA PRO A 116 24.39 -25.68 22.74
C PRO A 116 23.04 -26.21 22.27
N LYS A 117 22.29 -26.83 23.19
CA LYS A 117 20.94 -27.36 22.91
C LYS A 117 20.06 -26.30 22.27
N ALA A 118 19.32 -26.73 21.24
CA ALA A 118 18.40 -25.86 20.53
C ALA A 118 17.39 -25.24 21.50
N LYS A 119 17.10 -23.95 21.31
CA LYS A 119 16.06 -23.28 22.11
C LYS A 119 14.71 -23.92 21.85
N ALA A 120 13.83 -23.82 22.85
CA ALA A 120 12.44 -24.26 22.71
C ALA A 120 11.79 -23.65 21.44
N PRO A 121 10.93 -24.42 20.75
CA PRO A 121 10.27 -23.95 19.55
C PRO A 121 9.47 -22.68 19.84
N ILE A 122 9.54 -21.72 18.92
CA ILE A 122 8.81 -20.46 19.03
C ILE A 122 7.32 -20.75 18.85
N ALA A 123 6.49 -20.27 19.77
CA ALA A 123 5.04 -20.38 19.63
C ALA A 123 4.60 -19.68 18.33
N THR A 124 3.84 -20.38 17.50
CA THR A 124 3.32 -19.85 16.23
C THR A 124 1.83 -19.58 16.35
N VAL A 125 1.36 -18.60 15.60
CA VAL A 125 -0.03 -18.16 15.50
C VAL A 125 -0.40 -17.95 14.04
N TRP A 126 -1.66 -18.15 13.73
CA TRP A 126 -2.22 -17.97 12.40
C TRP A 126 -2.98 -16.65 12.33
N GLN A 127 -2.72 -15.88 11.28
CA GLN A 127 -3.40 -14.61 11.02
C GLN A 127 -3.78 -14.51 9.56
N LEU A 128 -4.90 -13.83 9.27
CA LEU A 128 -5.32 -13.52 7.91
C LEU A 128 -4.41 -12.44 7.32
N SER A 129 -4.00 -12.61 6.09
CA SER A 129 -3.26 -11.66 5.28
C SER A 129 -4.07 -11.28 4.05
N LEU A 130 -4.25 -9.99 3.84
CA LEU A 130 -5.06 -9.40 2.77
C LEU A 130 -4.16 -8.58 1.85
N SER A 131 -4.24 -8.87 0.55
CA SER A 131 -3.58 -8.10 -0.50
C SER A 131 -4.60 -7.18 -1.19
N TYR A 132 -4.32 -5.88 -1.25
CA TYR A 132 -5.25 -4.89 -1.79
C TYR A 132 -4.52 -3.64 -2.31
N TRP A 133 -5.22 -2.86 -3.14
CA TRP A 133 -4.80 -1.53 -3.54
C TRP A 133 -5.22 -0.53 -2.45
N LYS A 134 -4.23 -0.02 -1.71
CA LYS A 134 -4.44 0.98 -0.68
C LYS A 134 -4.51 2.37 -1.28
N ILE A 135 -5.60 3.10 -1.03
CA ILE A 135 -5.72 4.52 -1.39
C ILE A 135 -4.76 5.31 -0.50
N MET A 136 -3.83 6.04 -1.11
CA MET A 136 -2.86 6.85 -0.38
C MET A 136 -3.45 8.20 -0.02
N THR A 137 -3.23 8.63 1.22
CA THR A 137 -3.55 10.00 1.65
C THR A 137 -2.59 11.02 1.02
N VAL A 138 -2.99 12.29 0.92
CA VAL A 138 -2.15 13.37 0.38
C VAL A 138 -0.78 13.45 1.07
N ALA A 139 -0.74 13.26 2.39
CA ALA A 139 0.51 13.24 3.16
C ALA A 139 1.41 12.06 2.76
N GLN A 140 0.85 10.86 2.59
CA GLN A 140 1.60 9.67 2.17
C GLN A 140 2.11 9.81 0.75
N VAL A 141 1.32 10.39 -0.15
CA VAL A 141 1.73 10.67 -1.54
C VAL A 141 2.90 11.63 -1.58
N LYS A 142 2.83 12.73 -0.81
CA LYS A 142 3.94 13.69 -0.66
C LYS A 142 5.20 13.02 -0.08
N ALA A 143 5.06 12.22 0.98
CA ALA A 143 6.18 11.50 1.60
C ALA A 143 6.84 10.50 0.64
N ALA A 144 6.06 9.89 -0.27
CA ALA A 144 6.55 9.01 -1.31
C ALA A 144 7.19 9.75 -2.51
N GLY A 145 7.22 11.09 -2.49
CA GLY A 145 7.70 11.91 -3.62
C GLY A 145 6.82 11.81 -4.87
N LEU A 146 5.60 11.28 -4.72
CA LEU A 146 4.66 11.11 -5.81
C LEU A 146 3.81 12.38 -5.97
N THR A 147 3.40 12.68 -7.19
CA THR A 147 2.43 13.74 -7.44
C THR A 147 1.02 13.22 -7.14
N PRO A 148 0.22 13.89 -6.30
CA PRO A 148 -1.17 13.49 -6.08
C PRO A 148 -1.95 13.45 -7.40
N VAL A 149 -2.73 12.38 -7.58
CA VAL A 149 -3.75 12.34 -8.64
C VAL A 149 -4.80 13.37 -8.25
N GLY A 150 -5.13 14.24 -9.19
CA GLY A 150 -5.68 15.56 -8.89
C GLY A 150 -4.61 16.63 -9.06
N GLN A 151 -4.08 16.76 -10.28
CA GLN A 151 -3.27 17.94 -10.59
C GLN A 151 -4.08 19.19 -10.26
N ALA A 152 -3.46 20.20 -9.65
CA ALA A 152 -4.03 21.54 -9.50
C ALA A 152 -4.61 22.08 -10.82
N ARG A 153 -4.10 21.61 -11.97
CA ARG A 153 -4.66 21.87 -13.31
C ARG A 153 -6.07 21.30 -13.53
N HIS A 154 -6.35 20.07 -13.08
CA HIS A 154 -7.68 19.47 -13.17
C HIS A 154 -8.66 20.13 -12.21
N LEU A 155 -8.22 20.46 -10.99
CA LEU A 155 -9.01 21.24 -10.04
C LEU A 155 -9.30 22.66 -10.56
N ARG A 156 -8.34 23.33 -11.20
CA ARG A 156 -8.56 24.64 -11.87
C ARG A 156 -9.47 24.54 -13.10
N LYS A 157 -9.38 23.47 -13.90
CA LYS A 157 -10.34 23.21 -14.98
C LYS A 157 -11.75 22.94 -14.46
N LYS A 158 -11.88 22.26 -13.31
CA LYS A 158 -13.16 22.02 -12.62
C LYS A 158 -13.71 23.30 -11.96
N ALA A 159 -12.82 24.17 -11.46
CA ALA A 159 -13.15 25.48 -10.92
C ALA A 159 -13.76 26.44 -11.96
N ASN A 160 -13.45 26.26 -13.25
CA ASN A 160 -14.04 27.00 -14.36
C ASN A 160 -15.49 26.55 -14.67
N GLY A 161 -16.35 26.50 -13.66
CA GLY A 161 -17.79 26.31 -13.84
C GLY A 161 -18.53 25.47 -12.79
N LYS A 162 -17.88 25.01 -11.70
CA LYS A 162 -18.53 24.32 -10.57
C LYS A 162 -17.87 24.70 -9.25
N ASP A 163 -18.66 24.71 -8.17
CA ASP A 163 -18.17 24.94 -6.81
C ASP A 163 -17.25 23.79 -6.37
N LEU A 164 -16.07 24.16 -5.86
CA LEU A 164 -15.09 23.25 -5.30
C LEU A 164 -15.39 22.95 -3.83
N THR A 165 -15.03 21.77 -3.36
CA THR A 165 -15.15 21.45 -1.93
C THR A 165 -14.06 22.17 -1.10
N PRO A 166 -14.28 22.43 0.20
CA PRO A 166 -13.28 23.08 1.06
C PRO A 166 -11.92 22.37 1.08
N GLU A 167 -11.92 21.05 0.95
CA GLU A 167 -10.70 20.22 0.89
C GLU A 167 -9.94 20.40 -0.44
N GLU A 168 -10.67 20.54 -1.56
CA GLU A 168 -10.09 20.84 -2.88
C GLU A 168 -9.47 22.25 -2.94
N ILE A 169 -10.07 23.21 -2.23
CA ILE A 169 -9.55 24.58 -2.10
C ILE A 169 -8.26 24.60 -1.27
N ALA A 170 -8.21 23.85 -0.16
CA ALA A 170 -6.99 23.70 0.64
C ALA A 170 -5.86 23.02 -0.14
N ALA A 171 -6.18 22.08 -1.03
CA ALA A 171 -5.20 21.46 -1.91
C ALA A 171 -4.63 22.44 -2.96
N LEU A 172 -5.44 23.40 -3.46
CA LEU A 172 -4.99 24.43 -4.39
C LEU A 172 -4.07 25.47 -3.73
N SER A 173 -4.33 25.83 -2.47
CA SER A 173 -3.54 26.83 -1.75
C SER A 173 -2.18 26.32 -1.28
N GLN A 174 -2.07 25.01 -1.01
CA GLN A 174 -0.83 24.39 -0.52
C GLN A 174 0.20 24.03 -1.60
N SER A 175 -0.11 24.22 -2.89
CA SER A 175 0.83 24.03 -4.00
C SER A 175 1.12 25.37 -4.70
N PRO A 176 2.01 26.21 -4.15
CA PRO A 176 2.55 27.35 -4.89
C PRO A 176 3.29 26.84 -6.14
N LEU A 177 3.16 27.61 -7.22
CA LEU A 177 3.49 27.26 -8.61
C LEU A 177 4.97 26.90 -8.81
N LEU A 178 5.35 25.66 -8.52
CA LEU A 178 6.58 25.10 -9.05
C LEU A 178 6.32 24.57 -10.47
N ALA A 179 7.17 24.96 -11.40
CA ALA A 179 7.14 24.42 -12.76
C ALA A 179 7.32 22.90 -12.68
N ALA A 180 6.42 22.15 -13.31
CA ALA A 180 6.38 20.68 -13.24
C ALA A 180 7.59 19.99 -13.91
N ARG A 181 8.42 20.75 -14.62
CA ARG A 181 9.67 20.33 -15.24
C ARG A 181 10.74 21.40 -14.97
N PRO A 182 12.03 21.04 -14.84
CA PRO A 182 13.09 22.04 -14.90
C PRO A 182 12.97 22.82 -16.22
N GLN A 183 12.98 24.16 -16.13
CA GLN A 183 12.94 25.02 -17.32
C GLN A 183 14.14 24.67 -18.22
N LYS A 184 13.87 24.48 -19.51
CA LYS A 184 14.95 24.24 -20.48
C LYS A 184 15.62 25.57 -20.78
N ALA A 185 16.90 25.56 -21.14
CA ALA A 185 17.62 26.78 -21.52
C ALA A 185 17.00 27.53 -22.73
N LEU A 186 16.14 26.88 -23.53
CA LEU A 186 15.36 27.54 -24.58
C LEU A 186 14.13 28.32 -24.06
N ASP A 187 13.77 28.16 -22.79
CA ASP A 187 12.67 28.89 -22.13
C ASP A 187 13.18 30.19 -21.46
N PHE A 188 14.48 30.53 -21.58
CA PHE A 188 15.00 31.86 -21.21
C PHE A 188 14.46 32.92 -22.17
N GLY A 189 13.95 34.02 -21.63
CA GLY A 189 13.65 35.18 -22.47
C GLY A 189 14.93 35.68 -23.13
N LEU A 190 14.83 36.25 -24.34
CA LEU A 190 15.95 36.88 -25.05
C LEU A 190 16.65 38.00 -24.22
N PHE A 191 16.06 38.38 -23.09
CA PHE A 191 16.46 39.45 -22.19
C PHE A 191 16.95 38.94 -20.83
N ASP A 192 17.24 37.64 -20.66
CA ASP A 192 17.76 37.10 -19.39
C ASP A 192 19.18 36.57 -19.59
N PHE A 193 20.15 37.00 -18.76
CA PHE A 193 21.53 36.53 -18.84
C PHE A 193 22.07 35.94 -17.51
N PRO A 194 22.89 34.88 -17.58
CA PRO A 194 23.55 34.32 -16.40
C PRO A 194 24.73 35.19 -15.98
N LEU A 195 24.92 35.37 -14.66
CA LEU A 195 26.07 36.14 -14.17
C LEU A 195 27.39 35.40 -14.40
N PRO A 196 28.45 36.09 -14.87
CA PRO A 196 29.76 35.47 -15.05
C PRO A 196 30.34 34.92 -13.74
N GLU A 197 30.04 35.58 -12.62
CA GLU A 197 30.54 35.22 -11.29
C GLU A 197 29.78 34.04 -10.66
N ASN A 198 28.51 33.86 -11.02
CA ASN A 198 27.70 32.74 -10.56
C ASN A 198 26.62 32.37 -11.60
N PRO A 199 26.85 31.32 -12.41
CA PRO A 199 25.94 30.94 -13.49
C PRO A 199 24.60 30.38 -13.00
N ALA A 200 24.42 30.18 -11.69
CA ALA A 200 23.14 29.78 -11.10
C ALA A 200 22.18 30.95 -10.86
N ILE A 201 22.64 32.20 -11.01
CA ILE A 201 21.83 33.42 -10.84
C ILE A 201 21.58 34.00 -12.23
N ILE A 202 20.31 34.17 -12.57
CA ILE A 202 19.83 34.76 -13.82
C ILE A 202 19.22 36.13 -13.52
N ILE A 203 19.61 37.15 -14.28
CA ILE A 203 19.12 38.52 -14.15
C ILE A 203 18.48 38.96 -15.47
N ALA A 204 17.42 39.76 -15.37
CA ALA A 204 16.78 40.39 -16.51
C ALA A 204 17.58 41.63 -16.96
N ASP A 205 17.77 41.77 -18.26
CA ASP A 205 18.36 42.93 -18.94
C ASP A 205 17.39 44.12 -18.79
N GLU A 206 17.87 45.23 -18.22
CA GLU A 206 17.12 46.49 -18.10
C GLU A 206 17.14 47.30 -19.40
#